data_AF-A0AAV9ZKY5-F1
#
_entry.id   AF-A0AAV9ZKY5-F1
#
_cell.length_a   1.000
_cell.length_b   1.000
_cell.length_c   1.000
_cell.angle_alpha   90.00
_cell.angle_beta   90.00
_cell.angle_gamma   90.00
#
_symmetry.space_group_name_H-M   'P 1'
#
loop_
_entity.id
_entity.type
_entity.pdbx_description
1 polymer ?
#
loop_
_entity_poly.entity_id
_entity_poly.type
_entity_poly.pdbx_seq_one_letter_code
_entity_poly.pdbx_strand_id
1 'polypeptide(L)'
;MGGLCFDVSTPPGQCVNVPGPNNDKASSATAHAGSRCTLYQHGDCKGRTLELQPLQALNKFSDYNFDKAMSAYRCNWQLPTTPCNILVTDASNGTEYGYINTQLNDKGFYGNIHHLGRVPCKCRSHTLDPRYRHRSLRLTLRAANGPSASPDSRFPFFGGIVWGNERLALYPGGYTSIPLGQTRESPPSGLPRVFTNDNSLSAATDGEPAFVESPIWRYDPTTQELTAQWINPDGDEPETTLVFEHYPYPHTPPALVLAGDVEAMKQHGDFFHDKGSYPVVKLKCVLSGGNEGVARA
;
A
#
# COMPACT_ATOMS: atom_id res chain seq x y z
N MET A 1 17.03 -3.17 -26.44
CA MET A 1 17.72 -4.35 -25.87
C MET A 1 17.48 -5.50 -26.84
N GLY A 2 18.51 -6.22 -27.26
CA GLY A 2 18.38 -7.42 -28.10
C GLY A 2 19.17 -8.56 -27.46
N GLY A 3 18.56 -9.72 -27.31
CA GLY A 3 19.14 -10.88 -26.62
C GLY A 3 18.12 -11.62 -25.75
N LEU A 4 18.53 -12.76 -25.19
CA LEU A 4 17.75 -13.48 -24.19
C LEU A 4 17.79 -12.71 -22.87
N CYS A 5 16.61 -12.40 -22.32
CA CYS A 5 16.46 -11.85 -20.99
C CYS A 5 16.20 -12.97 -19.98
N PHE A 6 16.64 -12.79 -18.75
CA PHE A 6 16.19 -13.61 -17.62
C PHE A 6 15.78 -12.70 -16.48
N ASP A 7 14.60 -12.92 -15.95
CA ASP A 7 14.11 -12.19 -14.79
C ASP A 7 14.59 -12.86 -13.52
N VAL A 8 14.95 -12.04 -12.53
CA VAL A 8 15.41 -12.50 -11.23
C VAL A 8 14.53 -11.94 -10.12
N SER A 9 14.07 -12.82 -9.24
CA SER A 9 13.34 -12.45 -8.03
C SER A 9 14.10 -12.97 -6.82
N THR A 10 14.36 -12.09 -5.85
CA THR A 10 15.09 -12.43 -4.63
C THR A 10 14.41 -11.83 -3.41
N PRO A 11 14.44 -12.53 -2.26
CA PRO A 11 14.07 -11.93 -1.00
C PRO A 11 14.90 -10.66 -0.75
N PRO A 12 14.29 -9.58 -0.21
CA PRO A 12 14.99 -8.33 0.04
C PRO A 12 16.27 -8.52 0.85
N GLY A 13 17.38 -8.00 0.34
CA GLY A 13 18.69 -8.02 0.99
C GLY A 13 19.41 -9.37 0.95
N GLN A 14 18.82 -10.42 0.37
CA GLN A 14 19.50 -11.68 0.17
C GLN A 14 20.50 -11.58 -0.99
N CYS A 15 21.71 -12.07 -0.75
CA CYS A 15 22.68 -12.28 -1.81
C CYS A 15 22.34 -13.55 -2.59
N VAL A 16 22.27 -13.46 -3.92
CA VAL A 16 22.02 -14.61 -4.80
C VAL A 16 23.07 -14.68 -5.88
N ASN A 17 23.67 -15.86 -6.02
CA ASN A 17 24.61 -16.16 -7.10
C ASN A 17 23.85 -16.36 -8.41
N VAL A 18 24.40 -15.84 -9.51
CA VAL A 18 23.84 -16.01 -10.84
C VAL A 18 24.00 -17.50 -11.23
N PRO A 19 22.94 -18.17 -11.74
CA PRO A 19 23.05 -19.55 -12.17
C PRO A 19 24.13 -19.74 -13.25
N GLY A 20 24.86 -20.85 -13.20
CA GLY A 20 26.02 -21.12 -14.06
C GLY A 20 25.87 -20.78 -15.54
N PRO A 21 24.75 -21.12 -16.22
CA PRO A 21 24.54 -20.75 -17.63
C PRO A 21 24.50 -19.24 -17.91
N ASN A 22 24.10 -18.45 -16.91
CA ASN A 22 23.93 -16.99 -17.00
C ASN A 22 25.08 -16.22 -16.34
N ASN A 23 25.96 -16.91 -15.60
CA ASN A 23 27.11 -16.31 -14.94
C ASN A 23 28.02 -15.66 -15.98
N ASP A 24 28.39 -14.39 -15.76
CA ASP A 24 29.29 -13.65 -16.64
C ASP A 24 28.74 -13.52 -18.07
N LYS A 25 27.40 -13.48 -18.23
CA LYS A 25 26.73 -13.29 -19.54
C LYS A 25 26.01 -11.95 -19.69
N ALA A 26 25.61 -11.33 -18.59
CA ALA A 26 24.84 -10.09 -18.62
C ALA A 26 25.68 -8.91 -19.14
N SER A 27 25.12 -8.19 -20.11
CA SER A 27 25.69 -6.97 -20.70
C SER A 27 24.81 -5.74 -20.47
N SER A 28 23.64 -5.92 -19.86
CA SER A 28 22.68 -4.88 -19.50
C SER A 28 21.80 -5.39 -18.37
N ALA A 29 21.19 -4.48 -17.61
CA ALA A 29 20.15 -4.82 -16.64
C ALA A 29 19.21 -3.66 -16.41
N THR A 30 18.00 -3.97 -15.97
CA THR A 30 17.00 -3.01 -15.52
C THR A 30 16.53 -3.41 -14.14
N ALA A 31 16.49 -2.47 -13.20
CA ALA A 31 15.85 -2.71 -11.91
C ALA A 31 14.36 -2.40 -11.97
N HIS A 32 13.56 -3.23 -11.31
CA HIS A 32 12.12 -2.97 -11.16
C HIS A 32 11.85 -1.70 -10.35
N ALA A 33 10.63 -1.18 -10.49
CA ALA A 33 10.23 0.14 -10.01
C ALA A 33 10.31 0.40 -8.50
N GLY A 34 10.48 -0.67 -7.71
CA GLY A 34 10.64 -0.60 -6.25
C GLY A 34 11.84 -1.38 -5.77
N SER A 35 12.79 -1.67 -6.66
CA SER A 35 13.97 -2.46 -6.35
C SER A 35 15.21 -1.59 -6.53
N ARG A 36 16.05 -1.52 -5.49
CA ARG A 36 17.43 -1.08 -5.63
C ARG A 36 18.30 -2.30 -5.60
N CYS A 37 19.02 -2.57 -6.68
CA CYS A 37 19.83 -3.77 -6.81
C CYS A 37 21.31 -3.40 -6.86
N THR A 38 22.12 -4.15 -6.13
CA THR A 38 23.58 -4.15 -6.29
C THR A 38 23.97 -5.41 -7.04
N LEU A 39 24.62 -5.26 -8.18
CA LEU A 39 25.22 -6.33 -8.96
C LEU A 39 26.67 -6.49 -8.52
N TYR A 40 27.16 -7.72 -8.45
CA TYR A 40 28.49 -8.07 -7.94
C TYR A 40 29.29 -8.83 -8.97
N GLN A 41 30.57 -8.47 -9.07
CA GLN A 41 31.51 -9.06 -10.01
C GLN A 41 31.84 -10.53 -9.67
N HIS A 42 31.68 -10.92 -8.41
CA HIS A 42 31.99 -12.27 -7.96
C HIS A 42 30.80 -12.85 -7.19
N GLY A 43 30.80 -14.18 -7.09
CA GLY A 43 29.87 -14.91 -6.24
C GLY A 43 29.91 -14.43 -4.78
N ASP A 44 28.86 -14.75 -4.06
CA ASP A 44 28.63 -14.43 -2.65
C ASP A 44 28.68 -12.93 -2.36
N CYS A 45 28.28 -12.12 -3.35
CA CYS A 45 28.23 -10.67 -3.27
C CYS A 45 29.58 -10.03 -2.90
N LYS A 46 30.63 -10.49 -3.59
CA LYS A 46 32.01 -10.01 -3.43
C LYS A 46 32.50 -9.25 -4.66
N GLY A 47 33.65 -8.62 -4.52
CA GLY A 47 34.32 -7.91 -5.59
C GLY A 47 33.69 -6.55 -5.87
N ARG A 48 33.91 -6.06 -7.09
CA ARG A 48 33.37 -4.78 -7.54
C ARG A 48 31.85 -4.84 -7.69
N THR A 49 31.22 -3.69 -7.52
CA THR A 49 29.77 -3.55 -7.55
C THR A 49 29.30 -2.56 -8.60
N LEU A 50 28.08 -2.78 -9.09
CA LEU A 50 27.32 -1.82 -9.89
C LEU A 50 25.92 -1.69 -9.30
N GLU A 51 25.50 -0.46 -8.96
CA GLU A 51 24.18 -0.23 -8.38
C GLU A 51 23.16 0.21 -9.43
N LEU A 52 21.97 -0.38 -9.34
CA LEU A 52 20.78 -0.02 -10.10
C LEU A 52 19.78 0.66 -9.16
N GLN A 53 19.42 1.90 -9.46
CA GLN A 53 18.31 2.59 -8.83
C GLN A 53 16.97 2.03 -9.36
N PRO A 54 15.86 2.20 -8.62
CA PRO A 54 14.54 1.79 -9.10
C PRO A 54 14.23 2.39 -10.49
N LEU A 55 13.65 1.58 -11.39
CA LEU A 55 13.41 1.91 -12.81
C LEU A 55 14.66 2.19 -13.67
N GLN A 56 15.87 2.14 -13.10
CA GLN A 56 17.08 2.42 -13.87
C GLN A 56 17.37 1.26 -14.82
N ALA A 57 17.51 1.59 -16.11
CA ALA A 57 18.04 0.70 -17.12
C ALA A 57 19.50 1.06 -17.43
N LEU A 58 20.40 0.10 -17.23
CA LEU A 58 21.78 0.18 -17.73
C LEU A 58 21.88 -0.61 -19.02
N ASN A 59 21.77 0.10 -20.13
CA ASN A 59 21.72 -0.50 -21.47
C ASN A 59 23.04 -1.13 -21.92
N LYS A 60 24.17 -0.75 -21.30
CA LYS A 60 25.52 -1.22 -21.63
C LYS A 60 26.39 -1.26 -20.37
N PHE A 61 26.74 -2.46 -19.92
CA PHE A 61 27.65 -2.64 -18.79
C PHE A 61 29.11 -2.29 -19.12
N SER A 62 29.49 -2.30 -20.40
CA SER A 62 30.82 -1.88 -20.85
C SER A 62 31.18 -0.46 -20.40
N ASP A 63 30.18 0.43 -20.34
CA ASP A 63 30.36 1.83 -19.94
C ASP A 63 30.78 1.95 -18.45
N TYR A 64 30.60 0.88 -17.69
CA TYR A 64 30.94 0.74 -16.27
C TYR A 64 32.07 -0.28 -16.04
N ASN A 65 32.73 -0.73 -17.12
CA ASN A 65 33.68 -1.84 -17.11
C ASN A 65 33.11 -3.14 -16.49
N PHE A 66 31.79 -3.35 -16.52
CA PHE A 66 31.09 -4.45 -15.83
C PHE A 66 30.51 -5.49 -16.80
N ASP A 67 30.83 -5.39 -18.09
CA ASP A 67 30.30 -6.27 -19.14
C ASP A 67 30.69 -7.72 -18.87
N LYS A 68 29.71 -8.62 -18.89
CA LYS A 68 29.94 -10.06 -18.70
C LYS A 68 30.74 -10.39 -17.44
N ALA A 69 30.54 -9.59 -16.39
CA ALA A 69 31.26 -9.75 -15.13
C ALA A 69 30.32 -10.06 -13.96
N MET A 70 29.00 -10.04 -14.17
CA MET A 70 28.03 -10.24 -13.09
C MET A 70 27.96 -11.71 -12.69
N SER A 71 28.30 -12.00 -11.43
CA SER A 71 28.23 -13.35 -10.85
C SER A 71 27.33 -13.46 -9.63
N ALA A 72 26.94 -12.34 -9.01
CA ALA A 72 25.93 -12.32 -7.96
C ALA A 72 25.16 -11.00 -7.98
N TYR A 73 24.03 -10.96 -7.29
CA TYR A 73 23.23 -9.76 -7.12
C TYR A 73 22.50 -9.79 -5.77
N ARG A 74 22.19 -8.60 -5.28
CA ARG A 74 21.40 -8.40 -4.06
C ARG A 74 20.44 -7.24 -4.31
N CYS A 75 19.15 -7.52 -4.26
CA CYS A 75 18.13 -6.50 -4.40
C CYS A 75 17.49 -6.20 -3.06
N ASN A 76 17.38 -4.92 -2.73
CA ASN A 76 16.56 -4.44 -1.63
C ASN A 76 15.28 -3.85 -2.22
N TRP A 77 14.16 -4.10 -1.55
CA TRP A 77 12.94 -3.42 -1.89
C TRP A 77 13.07 -2.00 -1.34
N GLN A 78 13.16 -1.03 -2.24
CA GLN A 78 13.12 0.36 -1.87
C GLN A 78 11.66 0.79 -1.98
N LEU A 79 10.98 0.80 -0.85
CA LEU A 79 9.68 1.43 -0.78
C LEU A 79 9.80 2.92 -1.13
N PRO A 80 8.73 3.54 -1.63
CA PRO A 80 8.70 4.98 -1.78
C PRO A 80 8.85 5.64 -0.40
N THR A 81 10.08 6.08 -0.09
CA THR A 81 10.37 6.97 1.04
C THR A 81 9.89 8.39 0.76
N THR A 82 9.75 8.71 -0.53
CA THR A 82 9.14 9.94 -1.01
C THR A 82 7.63 9.88 -0.74
N PRO A 83 7.05 10.90 -0.09
CA PRO A 83 5.61 10.96 0.07
C PRO A 83 4.88 10.92 -1.29
N CYS A 84 3.76 10.22 -1.34
CA CYS A 84 2.89 10.18 -2.51
C CYS A 84 1.46 10.59 -2.16
N ASN A 85 0.75 11.14 -3.13
CA ASN A 85 -0.68 11.36 -3.03
C ASN A 85 -1.39 10.04 -3.32
N ILE A 86 -2.45 9.70 -2.57
CA ILE A 86 -3.23 8.49 -2.84
C ILE A 86 -4.38 8.85 -3.80
N LEU A 87 -4.22 8.49 -5.07
CA LEU A 87 -5.25 8.59 -6.10
C LEU A 87 -6.25 7.43 -5.96
N VAL A 88 -7.54 7.73 -6.08
CA VAL A 88 -8.64 6.78 -6.08
C VAL A 88 -9.19 6.68 -7.50
N THR A 89 -9.30 5.45 -8.00
CA THR A 89 -9.83 5.16 -9.33
C THR A 89 -10.90 4.08 -9.27
N ASP A 90 -11.90 4.16 -10.13
CA ASP A 90 -12.84 3.08 -10.38
C ASP A 90 -12.10 1.81 -10.81
N ALA A 91 -12.36 0.69 -10.14
CA ALA A 91 -11.62 -0.55 -10.39
C ALA A 91 -11.96 -1.20 -11.74
N SER A 92 -13.13 -0.91 -12.31
CA SER A 92 -13.62 -1.55 -13.54
C SER A 92 -13.09 -0.89 -14.80
N ASN A 93 -12.97 0.43 -14.80
CA ASN A 93 -12.63 1.22 -16.00
C ASN A 93 -11.46 2.19 -15.80
N GLY A 94 -10.92 2.30 -14.58
CA GLY A 94 -9.80 3.18 -14.27
C GLY A 94 -10.14 4.67 -14.19
N THR A 95 -11.42 5.05 -14.27
CA THR A 95 -11.85 6.45 -14.14
C THR A 95 -11.36 7.03 -12.82
N GLU A 96 -10.71 8.19 -12.87
CA GLU A 96 -10.22 8.85 -11.67
C GLU A 96 -11.37 9.49 -10.90
N TYR A 97 -11.50 9.12 -9.63
CA TYR A 97 -12.32 9.84 -8.68
C TYR A 97 -11.54 10.96 -7.97
N GLY A 98 -10.22 11.03 -8.11
CA GLY A 98 -9.40 12.05 -7.44
C GLY A 98 -8.66 11.51 -6.22
N TYR A 99 -8.17 12.38 -5.35
CA TYR A 99 -7.24 11.99 -4.29
C TYR A 99 -7.89 11.86 -2.91
N ILE A 100 -7.43 10.93 -2.07
CA ILE A 100 -7.86 10.86 -0.66
C ILE A 100 -7.56 12.19 0.02
N ASN A 101 -8.57 12.78 0.67
CA ASN A 101 -8.45 14.03 1.41
C ASN A 101 -7.78 13.79 2.78
N THR A 102 -7.09 14.81 3.29
CA THR A 102 -6.55 14.82 4.66
C THR A 102 -7.63 14.98 5.73
N GLN A 103 -8.82 15.44 5.36
CA GLN A 103 -9.98 15.57 6.24
C GLN A 103 -10.80 14.29 6.27
N LEU A 104 -10.99 13.76 7.48
CA LEU A 104 -11.91 12.66 7.76
C LEU A 104 -13.36 13.14 7.71
N ASN A 105 -14.31 12.22 7.55
CA ASN A 105 -15.72 12.50 7.75
C ASN A 105 -16.04 12.71 9.24
N ASP A 106 -17.31 13.02 9.55
CA ASP A 106 -17.82 13.25 10.91
C ASP A 106 -17.76 12.01 11.82
N LYS A 107 -17.45 10.83 11.25
CA LYS A 107 -17.21 9.57 11.97
C LYS A 107 -15.72 9.23 12.13
N GLY A 108 -14.83 10.09 11.64
CA GLY A 108 -13.39 9.85 11.72
C GLY A 108 -12.86 8.87 10.66
N PHE A 109 -13.56 8.67 9.55
CA PHE A 109 -13.12 7.80 8.45
C PHE A 109 -12.63 8.59 7.24
N TYR A 110 -11.71 7.99 6.49
CA TYR A 110 -11.38 8.44 5.14
C TYR A 110 -12.54 8.12 4.20
N GLY A 111 -12.75 8.97 3.20
CA GLY A 111 -13.74 8.70 2.16
C GLY A 111 -14.16 9.95 1.37
N ASN A 112 -13.88 11.13 1.93
CA ASN A 112 -13.87 12.37 1.16
C ASN A 112 -12.79 12.31 0.07
N ILE A 113 -13.21 12.34 -1.19
CA ILE A 113 -12.31 12.44 -2.34
C ILE A 113 -12.21 13.90 -2.77
N HIS A 114 -11.02 14.28 -3.18
CA HIS A 114 -10.71 15.64 -3.56
C HIS A 114 -10.49 15.75 -5.08
N HIS A 115 -11.25 16.65 -5.70
CA HIS A 115 -11.10 17.07 -7.09
C HIS A 115 -10.65 18.54 -7.11
N LEU A 116 -9.33 18.80 -7.16
CA LEU A 116 -8.71 20.11 -7.47
C LEU A 116 -8.99 21.29 -6.47
N GLY A 117 -7.97 21.76 -5.74
CA GLY A 117 -8.02 22.98 -4.88
C GLY A 117 -7.62 22.86 -3.38
N ARG A 118 -7.69 21.67 -2.76
CA ARG A 118 -7.24 21.33 -1.40
C ARG A 118 -6.02 20.39 -1.44
N VAL A 119 -5.30 20.30 -0.32
CA VAL A 119 -4.06 19.54 -0.24
C VAL A 119 -4.37 18.03 -0.13
N PRO A 120 -4.02 17.20 -1.15
CA PRO A 120 -4.25 15.76 -1.11
C PRO A 120 -3.45 15.10 0.02
N CYS A 121 -3.97 14.00 0.58
CA CYS A 121 -3.25 13.23 1.59
C CYS A 121 -1.96 12.68 1.02
N LYS A 122 -0.83 13.18 1.54
CA LYS A 122 0.50 12.65 1.28
C LYS A 122 0.74 11.53 2.27
N CYS A 123 1.05 10.34 1.81
CA CYS A 123 1.43 9.23 2.67
C CYS A 123 2.89 8.88 2.45
N ARG A 124 3.61 8.60 3.54
CA ARG A 124 4.95 8.02 3.51
C ARG A 124 4.84 6.58 3.99
N SER A 125 5.42 5.67 3.22
CA SER A 125 5.54 4.28 3.66
C SER A 125 6.55 4.17 4.80
N HIS A 126 6.22 3.38 5.81
CA HIS A 126 7.14 2.90 6.82
C HIS A 126 7.05 1.37 6.81
N THR A 127 8.17 0.69 6.57
CA THR A 127 8.20 -0.77 6.68
C THR A 127 8.27 -1.15 8.14
N LEU A 128 7.44 -2.11 8.53
CA LEU A 128 7.65 -2.80 9.78
C LEU A 128 8.87 -3.73 9.72
N ASP A 129 9.37 -3.96 10.92
CA ASP A 129 10.60 -4.66 11.28
C ASP A 129 10.99 -5.80 10.30
N PRO A 130 12.25 -5.82 9.80
CA PRO A 130 12.77 -6.87 8.92
C PRO A 130 12.78 -8.28 9.53
N ARG A 131 12.27 -8.50 10.74
CA ARG A 131 12.01 -9.80 11.35
C ARG A 131 10.74 -10.50 10.83
N TYR A 132 9.78 -9.80 10.22
CA TYR A 132 8.51 -10.39 9.72
C TYR A 132 8.60 -10.91 8.27
N ARG A 133 9.67 -11.66 7.96
CA ARG A 133 10.12 -11.97 6.59
C ARG A 133 9.24 -12.88 5.74
N HIS A 134 8.15 -13.46 6.26
CA HIS A 134 7.74 -14.74 5.69
C HIS A 134 6.43 -14.83 4.90
N ARG A 135 5.48 -13.88 4.92
CA ARG A 135 4.24 -14.10 4.13
C ARG A 135 3.62 -12.90 3.41
N SER A 136 3.97 -11.66 3.74
CA SER A 136 3.65 -10.51 2.89
C SER A 136 4.29 -9.26 3.48
N LEU A 137 5.06 -8.51 2.68
CA LEU A 137 5.59 -7.24 3.13
C LEU A 137 4.42 -6.27 3.27
N ARG A 138 3.95 -6.07 4.50
CA ARG A 138 2.91 -5.09 4.81
C ARG A 138 3.54 -3.75 5.14
N LEU A 139 2.87 -2.69 4.72
CA LEU A 139 3.30 -1.31 4.83
C LEU A 139 2.42 -0.61 5.83
N THR A 140 3.07 0.11 6.73
CA THR A 140 2.42 1.14 7.52
C THR A 140 2.43 2.41 6.67
N LEU A 141 1.26 2.92 6.29
CA LEU A 141 1.15 4.20 5.60
C LEU A 141 0.94 5.29 6.63
N ARG A 142 1.92 6.19 6.78
CA ARG A 142 1.82 7.34 7.68
C ARG A 142 1.40 8.58 6.91
N ALA A 143 0.40 9.30 7.40
CA ALA A 143 0.04 10.60 6.85
C ALA A 143 1.21 11.59 7.03
N ALA A 144 1.57 12.29 5.96
CA ALA A 144 2.66 13.26 5.87
C ALA A 144 2.15 14.71 5.78
N ASN A 145 0.84 14.92 5.68
CA ASN A 145 0.15 16.20 5.86
C ASN A 145 -1.26 16.02 6.49
N GLY A 146 -1.90 17.13 6.84
CA GLY A 146 -3.19 17.14 7.55
C GLY A 146 -3.04 17.14 9.08
N PRO A 147 -4.17 17.13 9.82
CA PRO A 147 -4.18 17.12 11.29
C PRO A 147 -3.31 15.99 11.88
N SER A 148 -3.21 14.90 11.14
CA SER A 148 -2.61 13.65 11.61
C SER A 148 -1.16 13.47 11.20
N ALA A 149 -0.61 14.45 10.48
CA ALA A 149 0.81 14.54 10.17
C ALA A 149 1.62 15.30 11.22
N SER A 150 0.95 15.93 12.19
CA SER A 150 1.65 16.48 13.36
C SER A 150 2.48 15.36 14.01
N PRO A 151 3.73 15.62 14.42
CA PRO A 151 4.50 14.69 15.25
C PRO A 151 3.73 14.26 16.51
N ASP A 152 2.84 15.12 17.01
CA ASP A 152 1.99 14.89 18.18
C ASP A 152 0.64 14.23 17.85
N SER A 153 0.42 13.85 16.59
CA SER A 153 -0.76 13.09 16.20
C SER A 153 -0.79 11.75 16.94
N ARG A 154 -1.84 11.54 17.73
CA ARG A 154 -2.03 10.31 18.51
C ARG A 154 -2.25 9.06 17.64
N PHE A 155 -2.58 9.23 16.37
CA PHE A 155 -2.90 8.17 15.42
C PHE A 155 -2.51 8.58 13.98
N PRO A 156 -1.23 8.53 13.60
CA PRO A 156 -0.77 9.06 12.32
C PRO A 156 -0.90 8.06 11.14
N PHE A 157 -1.41 6.85 11.38
CA PHE A 157 -1.35 5.77 10.40
C PHE A 157 -2.71 5.51 9.73
N PHE A 158 -2.68 5.33 8.41
CA PHE A 158 -3.84 4.93 7.62
C PHE A 158 -4.07 3.43 7.81
N GLY A 159 -5.17 3.05 8.46
CA GLY A 159 -5.47 1.67 8.86
C GLY A 159 -6.96 1.38 8.92
N GLY A 160 -7.31 0.14 9.24
CA GLY A 160 -8.70 -0.28 9.43
C GLY A 160 -9.16 -0.06 10.87
N ILE A 161 -10.41 0.33 11.04
CA ILE A 161 -11.07 0.55 12.33
C ILE A 161 -12.36 -0.27 12.35
N VAL A 162 -12.61 -1.01 13.43
CA VAL A 162 -13.88 -1.72 13.66
C VAL A 162 -14.48 -1.25 14.98
N TRP A 163 -15.74 -0.81 14.94
CA TRP A 163 -16.42 -0.27 16.10
C TRP A 163 -16.90 -1.41 17.01
N GLY A 164 -16.55 -1.32 18.30
CA GLY A 164 -17.23 -2.10 19.35
C GLY A 164 -17.12 -3.61 19.17
N ASN A 165 -18.25 -4.31 19.28
CA ASN A 165 -18.38 -5.77 19.17
C ASN A 165 -18.84 -6.25 17.78
N GLU A 166 -18.74 -5.39 16.77
CA GLU A 166 -19.05 -5.76 15.39
C GLU A 166 -18.23 -6.98 14.96
N ARG A 167 -18.75 -7.70 13.96
CA ARG A 167 -18.06 -8.87 13.41
C ARG A 167 -16.69 -8.42 12.89
N LEU A 168 -15.63 -8.83 13.57
CA LEU A 168 -14.25 -8.43 13.25
C LEU A 168 -13.65 -9.15 12.03
N ALA A 169 -14.48 -9.88 11.28
CA ALA A 169 -14.04 -10.80 10.24
C ALA A 169 -14.68 -10.45 8.90
N LEU A 170 -13.85 -10.43 7.86
CA LEU A 170 -14.26 -10.39 6.47
C LEU A 170 -14.27 -11.82 5.93
N TYR A 171 -15.31 -12.23 5.22
CA TYR A 171 -15.35 -13.56 4.61
C TYR A 171 -16.29 -13.56 3.40
N PRO A 172 -16.11 -14.49 2.44
CA PRO A 172 -17.04 -14.65 1.32
C PRO A 172 -18.47 -14.86 1.81
N GLY A 173 -19.45 -14.18 1.21
CA GLY A 173 -20.85 -14.15 1.65
C GLY A 173 -21.13 -13.28 2.89
N GLY A 174 -20.10 -12.68 3.50
CA GLY A 174 -20.24 -11.74 4.60
C GLY A 174 -20.51 -10.31 4.11
N TYR A 175 -21.41 -9.59 4.78
CA TYR A 175 -21.75 -8.20 4.46
C TYR A 175 -21.07 -7.18 5.39
N THR A 176 -20.08 -7.62 6.18
CA THR A 176 -19.30 -6.75 7.06
C THR A 176 -18.33 -5.90 6.25
N SER A 177 -18.23 -4.62 6.60
CA SER A 177 -17.21 -3.71 6.10
C SER A 177 -16.28 -3.25 7.23
N ILE A 178 -15.08 -2.81 6.86
CA ILE A 178 -14.10 -2.25 7.80
C ILE A 178 -13.71 -0.87 7.31
N PRO A 179 -14.25 0.19 7.94
CA PRO A 179 -13.90 1.54 7.60
C PRO A 179 -12.41 1.81 7.74
N LEU A 180 -11.87 2.55 6.78
CA LEU A 180 -10.50 3.03 6.87
C LEU A 180 -10.47 4.38 7.54
N GLY A 181 -9.61 4.50 8.54
CA GLY A 181 -9.41 5.72 9.31
C GLY A 181 -7.98 5.86 9.76
N GLN A 182 -7.79 6.66 10.79
CA GLN A 182 -6.49 6.91 11.38
C GLN A 182 -6.32 6.12 12.67
N THR A 183 -5.19 5.47 12.77
CA THR A 183 -4.90 4.45 13.77
C THR A 183 -3.52 4.67 14.38
N ARG A 184 -3.27 4.01 15.51
CA ARG A 184 -1.91 3.70 15.95
C ARG A 184 -1.38 2.46 15.21
N GLU A 185 -0.07 2.32 15.19
CA GLU A 185 0.56 1.11 14.68
C GLU A 185 0.23 -0.05 15.63
N SER A 186 -0.34 -1.11 15.07
CA SER A 186 -0.56 -2.38 15.76
C SER A 186 0.60 -3.32 15.48
N PRO A 187 0.86 -4.32 16.35
CA PRO A 187 1.84 -5.34 16.05
C PRO A 187 1.54 -6.03 14.70
N PRO A 188 2.52 -6.18 13.80
CA PRO A 188 2.32 -6.94 12.57
C PRO A 188 1.96 -8.40 12.89
N SER A 189 1.08 -9.00 12.09
CA SER A 189 0.74 -10.44 12.07
C SER A 189 -0.24 -11.00 13.13
N GLY A 190 -1.19 -10.20 13.59
CA GLY A 190 -2.45 -10.77 14.07
C GLY A 190 -2.44 -11.06 15.57
N LEU A 191 -3.38 -10.38 16.22
CA LEU A 191 -3.97 -10.73 17.51
C LEU A 191 -3.12 -10.44 18.77
N PRO A 192 -3.75 -9.78 19.76
CA PRO A 192 -5.03 -9.10 19.66
C PRO A 192 -4.87 -7.80 18.85
N ARG A 193 -5.85 -7.52 17.97
CA ARG A 193 -6.08 -6.15 17.49
C ARG A 193 -6.09 -5.21 18.68
N VAL A 194 -5.55 -4.01 18.52
CA VAL A 194 -5.48 -3.09 19.63
C VAL A 194 -6.87 -2.50 19.84
N PHE A 195 -7.54 -2.91 20.91
CA PHE A 195 -8.76 -2.26 21.37
C PHE A 195 -8.36 -1.00 22.14
N THR A 196 -8.60 0.16 21.55
CA THR A 196 -8.08 1.43 22.07
C THR A 196 -8.99 2.60 21.73
N ASN A 197 -8.89 3.66 22.52
CA ASN A 197 -9.44 4.98 22.22
C ASN A 197 -8.46 5.88 21.43
N ASP A 198 -7.29 5.35 21.04
CA ASP A 198 -6.28 6.04 20.25
C ASP A 198 -6.47 5.83 18.74
N ASN A 199 -7.60 6.28 18.22
CA ASN A 199 -7.91 6.28 16.80
C ASN A 199 -8.87 7.42 16.45
N SER A 200 -9.07 7.67 15.15
CA SER A 200 -9.91 8.76 14.70
C SER A 200 -11.40 8.56 14.96
N LEU A 201 -11.90 7.32 14.99
CA LEU A 201 -13.29 7.04 15.34
C LEU A 201 -13.53 7.46 16.80
N SER A 202 -12.70 6.97 17.72
CA SER A 202 -12.77 7.34 19.13
C SER A 202 -12.64 8.85 19.35
N ALA A 203 -11.85 9.54 18.54
CA ALA A 203 -11.78 11.00 18.61
C ALA A 203 -13.07 11.69 18.13
N ALA A 204 -13.80 11.08 17.20
CA ALA A 204 -15.08 11.57 16.68
C ALA A 204 -16.29 11.18 17.56
N THR A 205 -16.17 10.12 18.37
CA THR A 205 -17.24 9.57 19.22
C THR A 205 -16.99 9.78 20.72
N ASP A 206 -16.32 10.86 21.10
CA ASP A 206 -16.06 11.24 22.50
C ASP A 206 -15.39 10.14 23.35
N GLY A 207 -14.50 9.37 22.73
CA GLY A 207 -13.60 8.42 23.38
C GLY A 207 -14.04 6.96 23.34
N GLU A 208 -15.09 6.61 22.59
CA GLU A 208 -15.50 5.21 22.47
C GLU A 208 -14.40 4.35 21.84
N PRO A 209 -13.97 3.26 22.49
CA PRO A 209 -12.89 2.44 21.99
C PRO A 209 -13.29 1.61 20.75
N ALA A 210 -12.31 1.34 19.91
CA ALA A 210 -12.47 0.54 18.70
C ALA A 210 -11.28 -0.41 18.52
N PHE A 211 -11.50 -1.48 17.77
CA PHE A 211 -10.40 -2.32 17.30
C PHE A 211 -9.73 -1.67 16.10
N VAL A 212 -8.40 -1.61 16.10
CA VAL A 212 -7.64 -1.05 14.97
C VAL A 212 -6.56 -1.99 14.45
N GLU A 213 -6.26 -1.89 13.16
CA GLU A 213 -5.16 -2.60 12.51
C GLU A 213 -4.39 -1.70 11.54
N SER A 214 -3.07 -1.65 11.74
CA SER A 214 -2.07 -1.13 10.82
C SER A 214 -0.75 -1.81 11.19
N PRO A 215 -0.02 -2.48 10.28
CA PRO A 215 -0.02 -2.30 8.83
C PRO A 215 -1.03 -3.21 8.12
N ILE A 216 -1.72 -2.67 7.12
CA ILE A 216 -2.63 -3.44 6.25
C ILE A 216 -2.31 -3.27 4.76
N TRP A 217 -1.32 -2.45 4.39
CA TRP A 217 -1.12 -2.08 2.99
C TRP A 217 -0.05 -2.94 2.32
N ARG A 218 -0.18 -3.17 1.03
CA ARG A 218 0.87 -3.65 0.13
C ARG A 218 0.99 -2.65 -1.01
N TYR A 219 2.18 -2.51 -1.56
CA TYR A 219 2.45 -1.61 -2.69
C TYR A 219 3.07 -2.41 -3.83
N ASP A 220 2.44 -2.39 -4.98
CA ASP A 220 3.06 -2.84 -6.22
C ASP A 220 3.78 -1.66 -6.86
N PRO A 221 5.12 -1.65 -6.89
CA PRO A 221 5.84 -0.54 -7.46
C PRO A 221 5.68 -0.41 -8.98
N THR A 222 5.29 -1.48 -9.68
CA THR A 222 5.14 -1.50 -11.14
C THR A 222 3.88 -0.77 -11.57
N THR A 223 2.75 -1.11 -10.94
CA THR A 223 1.44 -0.50 -11.21
C THR A 223 1.16 0.72 -10.35
N GLN A 224 2.00 0.94 -9.33
CA GLN A 224 1.83 1.92 -8.26
C GLN A 224 0.56 1.69 -7.42
N GLU A 225 -0.08 0.51 -7.55
CA GLU A 225 -1.30 0.18 -6.85
C GLU A 225 -1.01 -0.12 -5.37
N LEU A 226 -1.88 0.38 -4.50
CA LEU A 226 -1.96 0.05 -3.09
C LEU A 226 -3.11 -0.92 -2.89
N THR A 227 -2.80 -2.11 -2.36
CA THR A 227 -3.81 -3.08 -1.95
C THR A 227 -3.84 -3.20 -0.44
N ALA A 228 -5.02 -3.36 0.13
CA ALA A 228 -5.17 -3.64 1.55
C ALA A 228 -5.23 -5.16 1.77
N GLN A 229 -4.91 -5.61 2.98
CA GLN A 229 -5.10 -6.97 3.45
C GLN A 229 -5.49 -6.92 4.92
N TRP A 230 -6.71 -7.35 5.23
CA TRP A 230 -7.19 -7.55 6.60
C TRP A 230 -6.78 -8.92 7.14
N ILE A 231 -6.55 -9.05 8.45
CA ILE A 231 -6.41 -10.33 9.14
C ILE A 231 -7.63 -10.55 10.04
N ASN A 232 -8.36 -11.63 9.83
CA ASN A 232 -9.48 -12.01 10.69
C ASN A 232 -9.03 -12.45 12.10
N PRO A 233 -9.95 -12.52 13.10
CA PRO A 233 -9.60 -12.92 14.46
C PRO A 233 -9.02 -14.33 14.61
N ASP A 234 -9.24 -15.19 13.61
CA ASP A 234 -8.73 -16.56 13.52
C ASP A 234 -7.35 -16.63 12.82
N GLY A 235 -6.85 -15.49 12.35
CA GLY A 235 -5.61 -15.40 11.58
C GLY A 235 -5.79 -15.54 10.07
N ASP A 236 -7.01 -15.75 9.58
CA ASP A 236 -7.27 -15.86 8.15
C ASP A 236 -7.05 -14.51 7.44
N GLU A 237 -6.53 -14.58 6.21
CA GLU A 237 -6.30 -13.44 5.34
C GLU A 237 -7.24 -13.52 4.13
N PRO A 238 -8.54 -13.21 4.30
CA PRO A 238 -9.51 -13.26 3.20
C PRO A 238 -9.11 -12.26 2.10
N GLU A 239 -9.56 -12.51 0.86
CA GLU A 239 -9.45 -11.48 -0.18
C GLU A 239 -10.24 -10.23 0.26
N THR A 240 -9.60 -9.06 0.19
CA THR A 240 -10.22 -7.79 0.59
C THR A 240 -10.36 -6.86 -0.59
N THR A 241 -11.56 -6.33 -0.78
CA THR A 241 -11.90 -5.37 -1.81
C THR A 241 -12.09 -3.98 -1.19
N LEU A 242 -11.58 -2.94 -1.85
CA LEU A 242 -11.81 -1.55 -1.44
C LEU A 242 -13.08 -1.03 -2.11
N VAL A 243 -13.99 -0.45 -1.33
CA VAL A 243 -15.23 0.14 -1.84
C VAL A 243 -15.54 1.48 -1.19
N PHE A 244 -16.30 2.32 -1.89
CA PHE A 244 -16.99 3.44 -1.25
C PHE A 244 -18.31 2.99 -0.68
N GLU A 245 -18.47 3.18 0.63
CA GLU A 245 -19.72 3.00 1.35
C GLU A 245 -20.41 4.36 1.49
N HIS A 246 -21.64 4.45 0.97
CA HIS A 246 -22.48 5.63 1.11
C HIS A 246 -23.43 5.43 2.29
N TYR A 247 -23.47 6.42 3.18
CA TYR A 247 -24.44 6.43 4.26
C TYR A 247 -25.79 6.95 3.74
N PRO A 248 -26.92 6.44 4.25
CA PRO A 248 -28.26 6.87 3.83
C PRO A 248 -28.58 8.31 4.27
N TYR A 249 -27.75 8.90 5.13
CA TYR A 249 -27.92 10.26 5.60
C TYR A 249 -27.37 11.26 4.58
N PRO A 250 -28.18 12.24 4.12
CA PRO A 250 -27.84 13.14 3.00
C PRO A 250 -26.66 14.09 3.27
N HIS A 251 -26.10 14.05 4.47
CA HIS A 251 -24.98 14.89 4.91
C HIS A 251 -23.78 14.11 5.40
N THR A 252 -23.86 12.77 5.45
CA THR A 252 -22.73 11.95 5.87
C THR A 252 -21.89 11.63 4.64
N PRO A 253 -20.63 12.09 4.57
CA PRO A 253 -19.78 11.79 3.44
C PRO A 253 -19.51 10.29 3.34
N PRO A 254 -19.26 9.77 2.13
CA PRO A 254 -18.93 8.36 1.95
C PRO A 254 -17.69 7.99 2.77
N ALA A 255 -17.61 6.72 3.17
CA ALA A 255 -16.42 6.13 3.77
C ALA A 255 -15.75 5.20 2.76
N LEU A 256 -14.42 5.16 2.78
CA LEU A 256 -13.64 4.15 2.10
C LEU A 256 -13.48 2.96 3.05
N VAL A 257 -13.92 1.79 2.64
CA VAL A 257 -13.99 0.60 3.50
C VAL A 257 -13.38 -0.63 2.83
N LEU A 258 -12.98 -1.61 3.64
CA LEU A 258 -12.61 -2.95 3.18
C LEU A 258 -13.84 -3.86 3.24
N ALA A 259 -14.04 -4.66 2.21
CA ALA A 259 -15.12 -5.62 2.11
C ALA A 259 -14.56 -7.03 1.79
N GLY A 260 -15.17 -8.06 2.39
CA GLY A 260 -14.89 -9.46 2.03
C GLY A 260 -15.75 -9.95 0.86
N ASP A 261 -16.97 -9.43 0.72
CA ASP A 261 -17.89 -9.74 -0.37
C ASP A 261 -18.81 -8.54 -0.67
N VAL A 262 -18.52 -7.85 -1.78
CA VAL A 262 -19.24 -6.64 -2.18
C VAL A 262 -20.68 -6.96 -2.61
N GLU A 263 -20.95 -8.15 -3.14
CA GLU A 263 -22.31 -8.54 -3.56
C GLU A 263 -23.18 -8.87 -2.33
N ALA A 264 -22.61 -9.53 -1.32
CA ALA A 264 -23.29 -9.71 -0.04
C ALA A 264 -23.64 -8.37 0.62
N MET A 265 -22.71 -7.39 0.60
CA MET A 265 -22.97 -6.03 1.08
C MET A 265 -24.13 -5.35 0.34
N LYS A 266 -24.17 -5.43 -1.00
CA LYS A 266 -25.27 -4.89 -1.83
C LYS A 266 -26.62 -5.51 -1.50
N GLN A 267 -26.66 -6.82 -1.26
CA GLN A 267 -27.91 -7.55 -1.04
C GLN A 267 -28.50 -7.30 0.34
N HIS A 268 -27.65 -7.29 1.36
CA HIS A 268 -28.10 -7.21 2.75
C HIS A 268 -28.26 -5.76 3.19
N GLY A 269 -27.30 -4.87 2.89
CA GLY A 269 -27.15 -3.60 3.60
C GLY A 269 -26.97 -3.86 5.10
N ASP A 270 -25.97 -3.26 5.75
CA ASP A 270 -25.97 -3.34 7.22
C ASP A 270 -27.08 -2.43 7.78
N PHE A 271 -27.40 -2.58 9.07
CA PHE A 271 -28.47 -1.86 9.79
C PHE A 271 -28.42 -0.32 9.62
N PHE A 272 -27.26 0.22 9.23
CA PHE A 272 -26.99 1.64 9.03
C PHE A 272 -26.86 2.08 7.56
N HIS A 273 -27.00 1.17 6.59
CA HIS A 273 -26.60 1.41 5.20
C HIS A 273 -27.73 1.10 4.22
N ASP A 274 -27.93 2.00 3.26
CA ASP A 274 -28.94 1.82 2.22
C ASP A 274 -28.54 0.66 1.29
N LYS A 275 -29.54 0.02 0.67
CA LYS A 275 -29.28 -0.88 -0.47
C LYS A 275 -28.80 -0.03 -1.64
N GLY A 276 -27.49 0.18 -1.71
CA GLY A 276 -26.87 1.17 -2.58
C GLY A 276 -25.79 0.62 -3.50
N SER A 277 -25.25 1.51 -4.32
CA SER A 277 -24.01 1.22 -5.04
C SER A 277 -22.85 1.22 -4.05
N TYR A 278 -22.04 0.17 -4.11
CA TYR A 278 -20.74 0.09 -3.47
C TYR A 278 -19.69 0.09 -4.58
N PRO A 279 -19.29 1.27 -5.11
CA PRO A 279 -18.30 1.35 -6.17
C PRO A 279 -16.99 0.71 -5.71
N VAL A 280 -16.53 -0.28 -6.47
CA VAL A 280 -15.23 -0.90 -6.21
C VAL A 280 -14.14 0.02 -6.73
N VAL A 281 -13.15 0.28 -5.88
CA VAL A 281 -12.07 1.22 -6.18
C VAL A 281 -10.70 0.60 -6.04
N LYS A 282 -9.74 1.21 -6.72
CA LYS A 282 -8.32 0.98 -6.54
C LYS A 282 -7.66 2.24 -6.00
N LEU A 283 -6.59 2.06 -5.25
CA LEU A 283 -5.76 3.14 -4.76
C LEU A 283 -4.41 3.10 -5.47
N LYS A 284 -3.89 4.26 -5.86
CA LYS A 284 -2.56 4.41 -6.47
C LYS A 284 -1.74 5.46 -5.73
N CYS A 285 -0.47 5.16 -5.51
CA CYS A 285 0.48 6.06 -4.89
C CYS A 285 1.18 6.91 -5.98
N VAL A 286 0.71 8.14 -6.16
CA VAL A 286 1.23 9.09 -7.16
C VAL A 286 2.30 9.97 -6.54
N LEU A 287 3.56 9.83 -6.96
CA LEU A 287 4.70 10.54 -6.38
C LEU A 287 4.59 12.06 -6.56
N SER A 288 4.75 12.80 -5.46
CA SER A 288 4.78 14.26 -5.47
C SER A 288 6.08 14.77 -6.11
N GLY A 289 6.12 14.97 -7.42
CA GLY A 289 7.30 15.53 -8.10
C GLY A 289 7.67 14.90 -9.44
N GLY A 290 6.94 13.87 -9.89
CA GLY A 290 6.90 13.59 -11.33
C GLY A 290 6.21 14.78 -11.98
N ASN A 291 6.90 15.49 -12.88
CA ASN A 291 6.32 16.62 -13.60
C ASN A 291 4.87 16.29 -14.01
N GLU A 292 3.91 17.06 -13.51
CA GLU A 292 2.63 17.28 -14.19
C GLU A 292 2.93 18.05 -15.48
N GLY A 293 3.76 17.45 -16.34
CA GLY A 293 3.92 17.80 -17.72
C GLY A 293 2.57 17.51 -18.32
N VAL A 294 1.75 18.56 -18.34
CA VAL A 294 0.55 18.71 -19.15
C VAL A 294 0.80 18.00 -20.48
N ALA A 295 0.28 16.77 -20.60
CA ALA A 295 0.12 16.12 -21.88
C ALA A 295 -1.03 16.84 -22.57
N ARG A 296 -0.73 18.02 -23.12
CA ARG A 296 -1.52 18.59 -24.19
C ARG A 296 -1.21 17.74 -25.42
N ALA A 297 -2.22 17.02 -25.88
CA ALA A 297 -2.31 16.61 -27.27
C ALA A 297 -2.28 17.85 -28.18
#